data_AF-F5IY72-F1
#
_entry.id   AF-F5IY72-F1
#
_cell.length_a   1.000
_cell.length_b   1.000
_cell.length_c   1.000
_cell.angle_alpha   90.00
_cell.angle_beta   90.00
_cell.angle_gamma   90.00
#
_symmetry.space_group_name_H-M   'P 1'
#
loop_
_entity.id
_entity.type
_entity.pdbx_description
1 polymer ?
#
loop_
_entity_poly.entity_id
_entity_poly.type
_entity_poly.pdbx_seq_one_letter_code
_entity_poly.pdbx_strand_id
1 'polypeptide(L)'
;MKKYIFSVIVLFCTFSLISCQSDLDKMGQAVKSHFKYRDADNGTITKIEEVKALSYDKIPEDKRENPDEVYLCKVYVRGTWSYANSFRIYNINDTLDCFFSKNKTFLRLGENKTE
;
A
#
# COMPACT_ATOMS: atom_id res chain seq x y z
N MET A 1 -14.55 32.02 -25.65
CA MET A 1 -13.47 31.69 -24.69
C MET A 1 -13.96 30.89 -23.48
N LYS A 2 -15.08 31.23 -22.81
CA LYS A 2 -15.61 30.46 -21.65
C LYS A 2 -15.91 28.97 -21.90
N LYS A 3 -16.30 28.59 -23.13
CA LYS A 3 -16.61 27.19 -23.50
C LYS A 3 -15.38 26.27 -23.48
N TYR A 4 -14.19 26.79 -23.77
CA TYR A 4 -12.94 26.01 -23.76
C TYR A 4 -12.35 25.86 -22.35
N ILE A 5 -12.63 26.82 -21.45
CA ILE A 5 -12.19 26.77 -20.06
C ILE A 5 -12.79 25.55 -19.35
N PHE A 6 -14.08 25.25 -19.59
CA PHE A 6 -14.73 24.06 -19.04
C PHE A 6 -14.09 22.76 -19.57
N SER A 7 -13.82 22.66 -20.87
CA SER A 7 -13.15 21.48 -21.46
C SER A 7 -11.73 21.25 -20.92
N VAL A 8 -10.97 22.33 -20.67
CA VAL A 8 -9.61 22.21 -20.10
C VAL A 8 -9.63 21.75 -18.65
N ILE A 9 -10.57 22.23 -17.83
CA ILE A 9 -10.72 21.80 -16.44
C ILE A 9 -11.11 20.32 -16.36
N VAL A 10 -12.06 19.88 -17.19
CA VAL A 10 -12.48 18.47 -17.24
C VAL A 10 -11.31 17.56 -17.63
N LEU A 11 -10.50 17.97 -18.62
CA LEU A 11 -9.32 17.22 -19.02
C LEU A 11 -8.28 17.13 -17.89
N PHE A 12 -8.04 18.22 -17.16
CA PHE A 12 -7.07 18.22 -16.05
C PHE A 12 -7.49 17.34 -14.86
N CYS A 13 -8.80 17.30 -14.57
CA CYS A 13 -9.35 16.44 -13.52
C CYS A 13 -9.21 14.95 -13.84
N THR A 14 -9.39 14.54 -15.10
CA THR A 14 -9.27 13.11 -15.48
C THR A 14 -7.82 12.62 -15.40
N PHE A 15 -6.83 13.43 -15.80
CA PHE A 15 -5.42 13.06 -15.68
C PHE A 15 -4.97 12.86 -14.22
N SER A 16 -5.48 13.68 -13.30
CA SER A 16 -5.12 13.60 -11.87
C SER A 16 -5.67 12.34 -11.17
N LEU A 17 -6.84 11.88 -11.59
CA LEU A 17 -7.44 10.64 -11.07
C LEU A 17 -6.68 9.40 -11.56
N ILE A 18 -6.26 9.39 -12.82
CA ILE A 18 -5.52 8.27 -13.42
C ILE A 18 -4.16 8.09 -12.74
N SER A 19 -3.44 9.18 -12.47
CA SER A 19 -2.14 9.10 -11.78
C SER A 19 -2.28 8.56 -10.36
N CYS A 20 -3.29 9.03 -9.61
CA CYS A 20 -3.58 8.54 -8.27
C CYS A 20 -3.87 7.04 -8.25
N GLN A 21 -4.70 6.55 -9.17
CA GLN A 21 -4.99 5.12 -9.29
C GLN A 21 -3.74 4.31 -9.66
N SER A 22 -2.95 4.80 -10.61
CA SER A 22 -1.69 4.14 -11.02
C SER A 22 -0.71 4.02 -9.86
N ASP A 23 -0.64 5.03 -8.99
CA ASP A 23 0.21 5.02 -7.81
C ASP A 23 -0.27 4.02 -6.76
N LEU A 24 -1.57 4.01 -6.47
CA LEU A 24 -2.17 3.03 -5.55
C LEU A 24 -1.91 1.60 -6.02
N ASP A 25 -2.10 1.32 -7.30
CA ASP A 25 -1.85 -0.01 -7.87
C ASP A 25 -0.38 -0.43 -7.66
N LYS A 26 0.57 0.47 -7.93
CA LYS A 26 2.00 0.21 -7.71
C LYS A 26 2.33 -0.03 -6.25
N MET A 27 1.78 0.78 -5.34
CA MET A 27 2.00 0.63 -3.91
C MET A 27 1.43 -0.70 -3.40
N GLY A 28 0.24 -1.09 -3.85
CA GLY A 28 -0.33 -2.41 -3.54
C GLY A 28 0.54 -3.57 -4.04
N GLN A 29 1.08 -3.49 -5.26
CA GLN A 29 2.00 -4.50 -5.78
C GLN A 29 3.32 -4.58 -4.99
N ALA A 30 3.83 -3.44 -4.51
CA ALA A 30 5.02 -3.41 -3.67
C ALA A 30 4.80 -4.15 -2.34
N VAL A 31 3.64 -3.94 -1.69
CA VAL A 31 3.26 -4.67 -0.46
C VAL A 31 3.11 -6.17 -0.74
N LYS A 32 2.44 -6.54 -1.84
CA LYS A 32 2.31 -7.95 -2.24
C LYS A 32 3.68 -8.62 -2.44
N SER A 33 4.62 -7.89 -3.03
CA SER A 33 5.98 -8.37 -3.24
C SER A 33 6.73 -8.54 -1.91
N HIS A 34 6.55 -7.60 -0.98
CA HIS A 34 7.12 -7.70 0.37
C HIS A 34 6.68 -8.98 1.10
N PHE A 35 5.39 -9.34 1.07
CA PHE A 35 4.92 -10.61 1.67
C PHE A 35 5.63 -11.82 1.07
N LYS A 36 5.78 -11.86 -0.25
CA LYS A 36 6.45 -12.96 -0.95
C LYS A 36 7.93 -13.09 -0.56
N TYR A 37 8.64 -11.97 -0.42
CA TYR A 37 10.04 -11.99 0.03
C TYR A 37 10.15 -12.43 1.50
N ARG A 38 9.29 -11.88 2.36
CA ARG A 38 9.26 -12.24 3.79
C ARG A 38 8.96 -13.72 4.03
N ASP A 39 8.10 -14.30 3.19
CA ASP A 39 7.80 -15.74 3.22
C ASP A 39 9.03 -16.60 2.91
N ALA A 40 9.83 -16.19 1.92
CA ALA A 40 11.07 -16.89 1.57
C ALA A 40 12.09 -16.84 2.71
N ASP A 41 12.22 -15.68 3.37
CA ASP A 41 13.20 -15.47 4.45
C ASP A 41 12.80 -16.21 5.75
N ASN A 42 11.50 -16.27 6.06
CA ASN A 42 11.01 -16.79 7.34
C ASN A 42 10.48 -18.22 7.27
N GLY A 43 10.52 -18.88 6.10
CA GLY A 43 9.95 -20.22 5.92
C GLY A 43 8.44 -20.25 6.14
N THR A 44 7.74 -19.19 5.72
CA THR A 44 6.28 -19.05 5.82
C THR A 44 5.65 -19.06 4.43
N ILE A 45 4.33 -19.24 4.40
CA ILE A 45 3.55 -19.25 3.17
C ILE A 45 2.35 -18.33 3.37
N THR A 46 2.32 -17.21 2.65
CA THR A 46 1.18 -16.31 2.55
C THR A 46 0.45 -16.58 1.25
N LYS A 47 -0.80 -17.01 1.32
CA LYS A 47 -1.71 -17.07 0.16
C LYS A 47 -2.58 -15.83 0.16
N ILE A 48 -2.22 -14.89 -0.71
CA ILE A 48 -2.95 -13.63 -0.86
C ILE A 48 -4.12 -13.83 -1.82
N GLU A 49 -5.33 -13.58 -1.33
CA GLU A 49 -6.54 -13.52 -2.16
C GLU A 49 -6.72 -12.12 -2.75
N GLU A 50 -6.51 -11.09 -1.94
CA GLU A 50 -6.72 -9.70 -2.31
C GLU A 50 -5.69 -8.80 -1.63
N VAL A 51 -5.07 -7.92 -2.40
CA VAL A 51 -4.27 -6.79 -1.90
C VAL A 51 -4.72 -5.56 -2.67
N LYS A 52 -5.19 -4.55 -1.94
CA LYS A 52 -5.67 -3.31 -2.52
C LYS A 52 -5.20 -2.12 -1.71
N ALA A 53 -4.41 -1.25 -2.32
CA ALA A 53 -4.13 0.06 -1.73
C ALA A 53 -5.40 0.92 -1.81
N LEU A 54 -5.84 1.42 -0.65
CA LEU A 54 -7.08 2.16 -0.49
C LEU A 54 -6.84 3.66 -0.61
N SER A 55 -5.80 4.16 0.03
CA SER A 55 -5.43 5.57 0.07
C SER A 55 -3.97 5.73 0.42
N TYR A 56 -3.39 6.88 0.09
CA TYR A 56 -2.10 7.27 0.64
C TYR A 56 -2.09 8.76 0.96
N ASP A 57 -1.41 9.12 2.04
CA ASP A 57 -1.27 10.47 2.54
C ASP A 57 0.21 10.81 2.73
N LYS A 58 0.57 12.06 2.45
CA LYS A 58 1.92 12.55 2.70
C LYS A 58 2.10 12.86 4.18
N ILE A 59 3.13 12.30 4.79
CA ILE A 59 3.44 12.52 6.20
C ILE A 59 4.15 13.87 6.37
N PRO A 60 3.64 14.77 7.24
CA PRO A 60 4.33 16.02 7.59
C PRO A 60 5.74 15.75 8.13
N GLU A 61 6.72 16.58 7.76
CA GLU A 61 8.13 16.35 8.11
C GLU A 61 8.38 16.28 9.62
N ASP A 62 7.63 17.05 10.40
CA ASP A 62 7.66 17.09 11.86
C ASP A 62 7.08 15.83 12.53
N LYS A 63 6.31 15.03 11.79
CA LYS A 63 5.65 13.81 12.29
C LYS A 63 6.28 12.52 11.79
N ARG A 64 7.37 12.61 11.02
CA ARG A 64 8.06 11.42 10.51
C ARG A 64 8.91 10.80 11.60
N GLU A 65 8.74 9.50 11.81
CA GLU A 65 9.62 8.73 12.67
C GLU A 65 10.99 8.55 12.00
N ASN A 66 10.99 8.27 10.69
CA ASN A 66 12.19 8.25 9.86
C ASN A 66 12.08 9.29 8.72
N PRO A 67 13.13 10.09 8.44
CA PRO A 67 13.12 11.09 7.37
C PRO A 67 12.67 10.57 5.99
N ASP A 68 12.95 9.30 5.70
CA ASP A 68 12.61 8.64 4.44
C ASP A 68 11.14 8.24 4.33
N GLU A 69 10.37 8.26 5.43
CA GLU A 69 8.95 7.90 5.46
C GLU A 69 8.07 9.07 5.01
N VAL A 70 7.99 9.25 3.69
CA VAL A 70 7.28 10.39 3.10
C VAL A 70 5.79 10.13 2.94
N TYR A 71 5.38 8.88 2.68
CA TYR A 71 3.98 8.53 2.47
C TYR A 71 3.53 7.40 3.39
N LEU A 72 2.33 7.55 3.94
CA LEU A 72 1.57 6.50 4.62
C LEU A 72 0.49 6.00 3.67
N CYS A 73 0.48 4.71 3.34
CA CYS A 73 -0.50 4.08 2.47
C CYS A 73 -1.29 3.03 3.23
N LYS A 74 -2.62 3.12 3.16
CA LYS A 74 -3.52 2.12 3.75
C LYS A 74 -3.77 1.02 2.75
N VAL A 75 -3.42 -0.21 3.10
CA VAL A 75 -3.51 -1.35 2.20
C VAL A 75 -4.37 -2.43 2.83
N TYR A 76 -5.51 -2.70 2.19
CA TYR A 76 -6.35 -3.83 2.55
C TYR A 76 -5.72 -5.14 2.05
N VAL A 77 -5.65 -6.13 2.93
CA VAL A 77 -5.11 -7.45 2.63
C VAL A 77 -6.10 -8.52 3.11
N ARG A 78 -6.47 -9.42 2.21
CA ARG A 78 -7.20 -10.66 2.53
C ARG A 78 -6.43 -11.87 2.05
N GLY A 79 -6.37 -12.90 2.88
CA GLY A 79 -5.73 -14.16 2.53
C GLY A 79 -5.48 -15.04 3.74
N THR A 80 -4.48 -15.89 3.63
CA THR A 80 -4.04 -16.78 4.71
C THR A 80 -2.52 -16.77 4.85
N TRP A 81 -2.04 -17.05 6.05
CA TRP A 81 -0.63 -17.21 6.37
C TRP A 81 -0.41 -18.47 7.20
N SER A 82 0.68 -19.20 6.95
CA SER A 82 1.07 -20.36 7.75
C SER A 82 2.59 -20.54 7.72
N TYR A 83 3.14 -21.28 8.69
CA TYR A 83 4.49 -21.81 8.54
C TYR A 83 4.52 -22.90 7.47
N ALA A 84 5.63 -23.04 6.73
CA ALA A 84 5.71 -23.98 5.61
C ALA A 84 5.41 -25.44 6.00
N ASN A 85 5.74 -25.83 7.23
CA ASN A 85 5.55 -27.19 7.76
C ASN A 85 4.46 -27.26 8.85
N SER A 86 3.49 -26.34 8.86
CA SER A 86 2.42 -26.33 9.84
C SER A 86 1.06 -26.56 9.22
N PHE A 87 0.22 -27.34 9.92
CA PHE A 87 -1.20 -27.47 9.61
C PHE A 87 -2.03 -26.28 10.11
N ARG A 88 -1.42 -25.38 10.89
CA ARG A 88 -2.10 -24.20 11.43
C ARG A 88 -2.09 -23.08 10.41
N ILE A 89 -3.28 -22.67 10.00
CA ILE A 89 -3.52 -21.59 9.05
C ILE A 89 -4.13 -20.41 9.81
N TYR A 90 -3.57 -19.23 9.57
CA TYR A 90 -4.05 -17.97 10.12
C TYR A 90 -4.70 -17.15 9.00
N ASN A 91 -5.93 -16.68 9.22
CA ASN A 91 -6.61 -15.84 8.26
C ASN A 91 -6.09 -14.39 8.40
N ILE A 92 -5.89 -13.75 7.26
CA ILE A 92 -5.58 -12.32 7.16
C ILE A 92 -6.82 -11.66 6.57
N ASN A 93 -7.36 -10.66 7.26
CA ASN A 93 -8.41 -9.80 6.76
C ASN A 93 -8.32 -8.47 7.48
N ASP A 94 -7.37 -7.63 7.04
CA ASP A 94 -7.03 -6.42 7.77
C ASP A 94 -6.59 -5.29 6.82
N THR A 95 -6.61 -4.06 7.34
CA THR A 95 -6.06 -2.90 6.66
C THR A 95 -4.77 -2.50 7.34
N LEU A 96 -3.66 -2.63 6.60
CA LEU A 96 -2.33 -2.36 7.10
C LEU A 96 -1.90 -0.95 6.75
N ASP A 97 -1.33 -0.27 7.73
CA ASP A 97 -0.58 0.97 7.52
C ASP A 97 0.79 0.61 6.93
N CYS A 98 1.10 1.12 5.74
CA CYS A 98 2.34 0.83 5.02
C CYS A 98 3.12 2.13 4.75
N PHE A 99 4.38 2.19 5.15
CA PHE A 99 5.23 3.35 4.96
C PHE A 99 6.04 3.25 3.67
N PHE A 100 6.14 4.37 2.96
CA PHE A 100 6.76 4.46 1.65
C PHE A 100 7.70 5.67 1.54
N SER A 101 8.74 5.50 0.74
CA SER A 101 9.70 6.57 0.42
C SER A 101 9.11 7.64 -0.49
N LYS A 102 9.82 8.76 -0.67
CA LYS A 102 9.46 9.80 -1.66
C LYS A 102 9.23 9.23 -3.07
N ASN A 103 9.96 8.17 -3.41
CA ASN A 103 9.88 7.48 -4.70
C ASN A 103 8.84 6.34 -4.71
N LYS A 104 8.00 6.26 -3.66
CA LYS A 104 6.98 5.21 -3.47
C LYS A 104 7.55 3.80 -3.44
N THR A 105 8.79 3.67 -2.94
CA THR A 105 9.36 2.37 -2.58
C THR A 105 8.84 1.96 -1.21
N PHE A 106 8.36 0.73 -1.07
CA PHE A 106 7.92 0.19 0.21
C PHE A 106 9.08 0.16 1.21
N LEU A 107 8.84 0.64 2.43
CA LEU A 107 9.85 0.66 3.50
C LEU A 107 9.52 -0.35 4.59
N ARG A 108 8.33 -0.24 5.19
CA ARG A 108 7.89 -1.12 6.28
C ARG A 108 6.38 -1.11 6.45
N LEU A 109 5.88 -2.10 7.20
CA LEU A 109 4.56 -2.07 7.80
C LEU A 109 4.60 -1.23 9.08
N GLY A 110 3.51 -0.56 9.40
CA GLY A 110 3.28 0.04 10.69
C GLY A 110 3.12 -1.02 11.77
N GLU A 111 3.33 -0.61 13.02
CA GLU A 111 3.10 -1.48 14.15
C GLU A 111 1.61 -1.80 14.26
N ASN A 112 1.28 -3.08 14.41
CA ASN A 112 -0.07 -3.46 14.79
C ASN A 112 -0.33 -2.92 16.19
N LYS A 113 -1.21 -1.92 16.28
CA LYS A 113 -1.80 -1.51 17.56
C LYS A 113 -2.61 -2.70 18.05
N THR A 114 -1.96 -3.51 18.86
CA THR A 114 -2.62 -4.59 19.58
C THR A 114 -3.34 -3.88 20.72
N GLU A 115 -4.64 -3.62 20.56
CA GLU A 115 -5.52 -3.19 21.65
C GLU A 115 -5.79 -4.36 22.61
#